data_AF-A0A0K1EM53-F1
#
_entry.id   AF-A0A0K1EM53-F1
#
_cell.length_a   1.000
_cell.length_b   1.000
_cell.length_c   1.000
_cell.angle_alpha   90.00
_cell.angle_beta   90.00
_cell.angle_gamma   90.00
#
_symmetry.space_group_name_H-M   'P 1'
#
loop_
_entity.id
_entity.type
_entity.pdbx_description
1 polymer ?
#
loop_
_entity_poly.entity_id
_entity_poly.type
_entity_poly.pdbx_seq_one_letter_code
_entity_poly.pdbx_strand_id
1 'polypeptide(L)'
;MDYVPPVAADLALDTAVTPVPEVPGAFTATLTPAWNWHLPAGGVLMTVGLRAIEAAIGDPSLQPVSATTLFCAPVPPGPVAIRVDLLRRGNATVQARASVRSLASQGTSGAPPGEGSAQRGLAASSLEPCGAPDFEVSATFARAREAFGIDVLDAAPPVVPSPAEAPPYLEPRRGGAGFPFLANFESKLALGKPFWRLGWEPGPARFARWMRYLVPQRRPDGTVDPLALPPIADLMPTALTQKLGPEGPRFMAPSLDLTVHFLDPSTSDWLLISTWVRRARAGYATGEVEIWGDDGRLLAYGNQTMMLRKPTPPTPPTP
;
A
#
# COMPACT_ATOMS: atom_id res chain seq x y z
N MET A 1 25.27 -12.35 20.58
CA MET A 1 24.78 -12.79 19.25
C MET A 1 24.45 -11.52 18.49
N ASP A 2 25.30 -11.18 17.55
CA ASP A 2 25.21 -9.96 16.76
C ASP A 2 23.95 -10.02 15.88
N TYR A 3 23.06 -9.06 16.10
CA TYR A 3 21.80 -8.95 15.36
C TYR A 3 22.11 -8.49 13.93
N VAL A 4 22.05 -9.42 12.99
CA VAL A 4 22.00 -9.11 11.56
C VAL A 4 20.57 -8.62 11.28
N PRO A 5 20.35 -7.34 10.90
CA PRO A 5 19.03 -6.91 10.48
C PRO A 5 18.56 -7.77 9.30
N PRO A 6 17.27 -8.16 9.22
CA PRO A 6 16.78 -8.81 8.01
C PRO A 6 17.08 -7.90 6.82
N VAL A 7 17.52 -8.52 5.72
CA VAL A 7 17.66 -7.84 4.43
C VAL A 7 16.31 -7.18 4.14
N ALA A 8 16.30 -5.86 3.94
CA ALA A 8 15.09 -5.14 3.61
C ALA A 8 14.49 -5.72 2.32
N ALA A 9 13.17 -5.90 2.29
CA ALA A 9 12.50 -6.44 1.12
C ALA A 9 12.50 -5.43 -0.03
N ASP A 10 12.52 -5.94 -1.25
CA ASP A 10 12.38 -5.14 -2.47
C ASP A 10 10.93 -5.19 -2.95
N LEU A 11 10.24 -4.06 -2.90
CA LEU A 11 8.83 -3.98 -3.26
C LEU A 11 8.63 -4.34 -4.74
N ALA A 12 9.53 -3.92 -5.63
CA ALA A 12 9.41 -4.19 -7.06
C ALA A 12 9.48 -5.68 -7.37
N LEU A 13 10.39 -6.41 -6.71
CA LEU A 13 10.49 -7.87 -6.83
C LEU A 13 9.29 -8.57 -6.17
N ASP A 14 8.94 -8.18 -4.95
CA ASP A 14 7.89 -8.85 -4.16
C ASP A 14 6.47 -8.62 -4.70
N THR A 15 6.28 -7.57 -5.51
CA THR A 15 5.00 -7.27 -6.16
C THR A 15 4.99 -7.57 -7.66
N ALA A 16 6.07 -8.17 -8.18
CA ALA A 16 6.15 -8.56 -9.58
C ALA A 16 5.03 -9.56 -9.94
N VAL A 17 4.46 -9.37 -11.14
CA VAL A 17 3.38 -10.20 -11.68
C VAL A 17 3.91 -11.04 -12.83
N THR A 18 3.43 -12.28 -12.94
CA THR A 18 3.78 -13.20 -14.02
C THR A 18 2.55 -13.40 -14.91
N PRO A 19 2.61 -13.15 -16.21
CA PRO A 19 1.49 -13.44 -17.11
C PRO A 19 1.24 -14.95 -17.15
N VAL A 20 -0.03 -15.35 -17.16
CA VAL A 20 -0.39 -16.75 -17.37
C VAL A 20 -0.39 -17.01 -18.87
N PRO A 21 0.45 -17.95 -19.37
CA PRO A 21 0.45 -18.29 -20.78
C PRO A 21 -0.95 -18.69 -21.27
N GLU A 22 -1.27 -18.39 -22.52
CA GLU A 22 -2.52 -18.78 -23.21
C GLU A 22 -3.80 -18.11 -22.72
N VAL A 23 -3.76 -17.34 -21.62
CA VAL A 23 -4.94 -16.66 -21.06
C VAL A 23 -4.74 -15.14 -21.03
N PRO A 24 -5.18 -14.41 -22.08
CA PRO A 24 -5.02 -12.95 -22.16
C PRO A 24 -5.58 -12.25 -20.92
N GLY A 25 -4.80 -11.32 -20.36
CA GLY A 25 -5.18 -10.54 -19.18
C GLY A 25 -5.16 -11.33 -17.86
N ALA A 26 -4.70 -12.58 -17.82
CA ALA A 26 -4.46 -13.30 -16.58
C ALA A 26 -3.01 -13.14 -16.12
N PHE A 27 -2.84 -12.91 -14.82
CA PHE A 27 -1.54 -12.84 -14.15
C PHE A 27 -1.59 -13.59 -12.82
N THR A 28 -0.41 -13.93 -12.30
CA THR A 28 -0.22 -14.46 -10.95
C THR A 28 0.84 -13.63 -10.23
N ALA A 29 0.76 -13.61 -8.90
CA ALA A 29 1.79 -13.05 -8.04
C ALA A 29 1.84 -13.84 -6.72
N THR A 30 2.91 -13.65 -5.95
CA THR A 30 3.04 -14.24 -4.61
C THR A 30 3.23 -13.13 -3.59
N LEU A 31 2.26 -12.96 -2.69
CA LEU A 31 2.32 -11.98 -1.62
C LEU A 31 3.25 -12.46 -0.52
N THR A 32 4.39 -11.78 -0.35
CA THR A 32 5.35 -12.08 0.71
C THR A 32 4.87 -11.52 2.05
N PRO A 33 5.22 -12.13 3.19
CA PRO A 33 4.86 -11.59 4.51
C PRO A 33 5.69 -10.34 4.90
N ALA A 34 6.69 -9.97 4.11
CA ALA A 34 7.58 -8.84 4.40
C ALA A 34 6.86 -7.49 4.41
N TRP A 35 5.70 -7.42 3.76
CA TRP A 35 4.88 -6.21 3.64
C TRP A 35 3.62 -6.23 4.50
N ASN A 36 3.60 -7.08 5.53
CA ASN A 36 2.44 -7.25 6.38
C ASN A 36 2.34 -6.20 7.48
N TRP A 37 1.11 -5.78 7.73
CA TRP A 37 0.64 -5.45 9.06
C TRP A 37 0.36 -6.76 9.83
N HIS A 38 -0.92 -7.04 10.13
CA HIS A 38 -1.37 -8.38 10.51
C HIS A 38 -1.62 -9.26 9.27
N LEU A 39 -1.92 -8.62 8.14
CA LEU A 39 -2.08 -9.16 6.80
C LEU A 39 -1.32 -8.22 5.84
N PRO A 40 -1.07 -8.62 4.58
CA PRO A 40 -0.55 -7.74 3.53
C PRO A 40 -1.20 -6.36 3.57
N ALA A 41 -0.38 -5.30 3.56
CA ALA A 41 -0.87 -3.93 3.56
C ALA A 41 -1.75 -3.66 2.31
N GLY A 42 -2.86 -2.93 2.48
CA GLY A 42 -3.81 -2.68 1.39
C GLY A 42 -3.16 -1.92 0.24
N GLY A 43 -2.28 -0.97 0.55
CA GLY A 43 -1.47 -0.28 -0.46
C GLY A 43 -0.55 -1.21 -1.28
N VAL A 44 -0.06 -2.31 -0.71
CA VAL A 44 0.77 -3.29 -1.42
C VAL A 44 -0.09 -4.17 -2.34
N LEU A 45 -1.29 -4.54 -1.89
CA LEU A 45 -2.28 -5.22 -2.74
C LEU A 45 -2.65 -4.35 -3.95
N MET A 46 -2.85 -3.05 -3.74
CA MET A 46 -3.08 -2.09 -4.81
C MET A 46 -1.91 -2.05 -5.80
N THR A 47 -0.65 -2.02 -5.33
CA THR A 47 0.54 -2.11 -6.18
C THR A 47 0.54 -3.36 -7.06
N VAL A 48 0.22 -4.53 -6.52
CA VAL A 48 0.14 -5.78 -7.29
C VAL A 48 -0.91 -5.69 -8.41
N GLY A 49 -2.10 -5.18 -8.09
CA GLY A 49 -3.15 -4.96 -9.09
C GLY A 49 -2.74 -3.97 -10.17
N LEU A 50 -2.07 -2.87 -9.80
CA LEU A 50 -1.57 -1.87 -10.74
C LEU A 50 -0.45 -2.40 -11.64
N ARG A 51 0.47 -3.21 -11.12
CA ARG A 51 1.52 -3.86 -11.93
C ARG A 51 0.92 -4.82 -12.96
N ALA A 52 -0.15 -5.55 -12.61
CA ALA A 52 -0.88 -6.37 -13.58
C ALA A 52 -1.54 -5.51 -14.67
N ILE A 53 -2.14 -4.37 -14.30
CA ILE A 53 -2.71 -3.43 -15.27
C ILE A 53 -1.62 -2.85 -16.19
N GLU A 54 -0.49 -2.39 -15.63
CA GLU A 54 0.64 -1.85 -16.39
C GLU A 54 1.19 -2.89 -17.37
N ALA A 55 1.37 -4.14 -16.93
CA ALA A 55 1.80 -5.24 -17.78
C ALA A 55 0.80 -5.57 -18.90
N ALA A 56 -0.51 -5.51 -18.63
CA ALA A 56 -1.55 -5.71 -19.64
C ALA A 56 -1.65 -4.57 -20.66
N ILE A 57 -1.36 -3.34 -20.23
CA ILE A 57 -1.30 -2.16 -21.11
C ILE A 57 -0.10 -2.27 -22.07
N GLY A 58 1.07 -2.65 -21.54
CA GLY A 58 2.28 -2.94 -22.32
C GLY A 58 2.88 -1.71 -23.02
N ASP A 59 2.63 -0.51 -22.49
CA ASP A 59 3.05 0.75 -23.09
C ASP A 59 3.61 1.69 -22.00
N PRO A 60 4.95 1.83 -21.89
CA PRO A 60 5.59 2.57 -20.80
C PRO A 60 5.37 4.08 -20.86
N SER A 61 4.82 4.61 -21.95
CA SER A 61 4.45 6.03 -22.03
C SER A 61 3.13 6.35 -21.34
N LEU A 62 2.31 5.33 -21.04
CA LEU A 62 1.10 5.44 -20.25
C LEU A 62 1.46 5.26 -18.78
N GLN A 63 1.24 6.30 -17.99
CA GLN A 63 1.60 6.39 -16.58
C GLN A 63 0.32 6.38 -15.73
N PRO A 64 0.32 5.77 -14.53
CA PRO A 64 -0.86 5.79 -13.67
C PRO A 64 -1.17 7.24 -13.29
N VAL A 65 -2.44 7.65 -13.41
CA VAL A 65 -2.90 9.00 -12.99
C VAL A 65 -3.87 8.94 -11.81
N SER A 66 -4.66 7.88 -11.74
CA SER A 66 -5.57 7.64 -10.62
C SER A 66 -5.90 6.16 -10.51
N ALA A 67 -6.04 5.66 -9.30
CA ALA A 67 -6.53 4.32 -9.06
C ALA A 67 -7.30 4.23 -7.75
N THR A 68 -8.33 3.39 -7.74
CA THR A 68 -9.16 3.09 -6.57
C THR A 68 -9.20 1.59 -6.37
N THR A 69 -8.92 1.15 -5.16
CA THR A 69 -9.06 -0.23 -4.72
C THR A 69 -10.29 -0.38 -3.84
N LEU A 70 -11.06 -1.43 -4.03
CA LEU A 70 -12.09 -1.90 -3.10
C LEU A 70 -11.61 -3.20 -2.46
N PHE A 71 -11.62 -3.27 -1.13
CA PHE A 71 -11.22 -4.44 -0.36
C PHE A 71 -12.48 -5.20 0.09
N CYS A 72 -12.75 -6.33 -0.55
CA CYS A 72 -13.94 -7.14 -0.31
C CYS A 72 -13.73 -8.16 0.82
N ALA A 73 -12.53 -8.75 0.89
CA ALA A 73 -12.17 -9.77 1.86
C ALA A 73 -10.70 -9.65 2.31
N PRO A 74 -10.35 -10.15 3.51
CA PRO A 74 -8.96 -10.22 3.96
C PRO A 74 -8.14 -11.16 3.06
N VAL A 75 -6.98 -10.69 2.58
CA VAL A 75 -6.08 -11.47 1.72
C VAL A 75 -4.89 -11.95 2.55
N PRO A 76 -4.67 -13.26 2.77
CA PRO A 76 -3.47 -13.75 3.43
C PRO A 76 -2.24 -13.69 2.50
N PRO A 77 -1.01 -13.71 3.05
CA PRO A 77 0.20 -13.96 2.26
C PRO A 77 0.09 -15.27 1.48
N GLY A 78 0.76 -15.34 0.33
CA GLY A 78 0.74 -16.49 -0.56
C GLY A 78 0.32 -16.16 -2.00
N PRO A 79 0.05 -17.19 -2.81
CA PRO A 79 -0.22 -17.02 -4.22
C PRO A 79 -1.58 -16.35 -4.46
N VAL A 80 -1.62 -15.44 -5.43
CA VAL A 80 -2.84 -14.78 -5.91
C VAL A 80 -2.99 -14.93 -7.43
N ALA A 81 -4.23 -15.03 -7.87
CA ALA A 81 -4.63 -14.94 -9.27
C ALA A 81 -5.21 -13.55 -9.55
N ILE A 82 -4.86 -12.97 -10.70
CA ILE A 82 -5.24 -11.63 -11.10
C ILE A 82 -5.85 -11.69 -12.50
N ARG A 83 -7.00 -11.04 -12.68
CA ARG A 83 -7.67 -10.85 -13.97
C ARG A 83 -7.74 -9.37 -14.30
N VAL A 84 -7.19 -8.99 -15.45
CA VAL A 84 -7.20 -7.62 -15.94
C VAL A 84 -8.18 -7.50 -17.10
N ASP A 85 -9.11 -6.55 -16.96
CA ASP A 85 -10.05 -6.14 -18.00
C ASP A 85 -9.70 -4.73 -18.47
N LEU A 86 -9.31 -4.58 -19.73
CA LEU A 86 -9.10 -3.27 -20.36
C LEU A 86 -10.47 -2.69 -20.74
N LEU A 87 -11.03 -1.86 -19.87
CA LEU A 87 -12.36 -1.27 -20.04
C LEU A 87 -12.42 -0.28 -21.22
N ARG A 88 -11.34 0.47 -21.44
CA ARG A 88 -11.22 1.43 -22.56
C ARG A 88 -9.77 1.63 -22.94
N ARG A 89 -9.47 1.54 -24.23
CA ARG A 89 -8.15 1.90 -24.79
C ARG A 89 -8.30 3.05 -25.78
N GLY A 90 -7.87 4.24 -25.39
CA GLY A 90 -7.76 5.41 -26.28
C GLY A 90 -6.30 5.77 -26.55
N ASN A 91 -6.07 6.78 -27.40
CA ASN A 91 -4.71 7.25 -27.72
C ASN A 91 -4.01 7.86 -26.51
N ALA A 92 -4.70 8.71 -25.75
CA ALA A 92 -4.13 9.43 -24.62
C ALA A 92 -4.29 8.71 -23.28
N THR A 93 -5.31 7.85 -23.15
CA THR A 93 -5.73 7.26 -21.87
C THR A 93 -6.17 5.82 -22.02
N VAL A 94 -5.85 5.00 -21.03
CA VAL A 94 -6.36 3.63 -20.87
C VAL A 94 -7.01 3.51 -19.50
N GLN A 95 -8.21 2.93 -19.47
CA GLN A 95 -8.92 2.61 -18.24
C GLN A 95 -9.03 1.10 -18.13
N ALA A 96 -8.68 0.57 -16.97
CA ALA A 96 -8.60 -0.86 -16.74
C ALA A 96 -9.05 -1.21 -15.32
N ARG A 97 -9.37 -2.49 -15.15
CA ARG A 97 -9.74 -3.08 -13.87
C ARG A 97 -8.89 -4.32 -13.65
N ALA A 98 -8.42 -4.53 -12.43
CA ALA A 98 -7.80 -5.77 -11.96
C ALA A 98 -8.62 -6.38 -10.82
N SER A 99 -9.11 -7.59 -11.03
CA SER A 99 -9.80 -8.40 -10.02
C SER A 99 -8.83 -9.43 -9.47
N VAL A 100 -8.64 -9.48 -8.15
CA VAL A 100 -7.62 -10.32 -7.51
C VAL A 100 -8.25 -11.30 -6.51
N ARG A 101 -7.75 -12.53 -6.50
CA ARG A 101 -8.18 -13.60 -5.60
C ARG A 101 -6.98 -14.33 -5.00
N SER A 102 -7.04 -14.60 -3.71
CA SER A 102 -6.13 -15.49 -3.00
C SER A 102 -6.38 -16.94 -3.41
N LEU A 103 -5.30 -17.66 -3.68
CA LEU A 103 -5.34 -19.10 -3.97
C LEU A 103 -5.11 -19.92 -2.70
N ALA A 104 -4.72 -19.30 -1.59
CA ALA A 104 -4.52 -19.96 -0.30
C ALA A 104 -5.83 -20.43 0.34
N SER A 105 -6.96 -19.81 -0.01
CA SER A 105 -8.29 -20.13 0.52
C SER A 105 -9.00 -21.31 -0.16
N GLN A 106 -8.48 -21.80 -1.30
CA GLN A 106 -9.10 -22.92 -2.04
C GLN A 106 -8.57 -24.31 -1.65
N GLY A 107 -7.62 -24.40 -0.72
CA GLY A 107 -7.01 -25.64 -0.28
C GLY A 107 -7.53 -26.15 1.08
N THR A 108 -8.79 -26.60 1.16
CA THR A 108 -9.21 -27.47 2.29
C THR A 108 -9.04 -28.94 1.92
N SER A 109 -7.85 -29.50 2.17
CA SER A 109 -7.70 -30.81 2.83
C SER A 109 -6.29 -30.90 3.41
N GLY A 110 -6.19 -31.12 4.72
CA GLY A 110 -4.97 -30.99 5.50
C GLY A 110 -3.80 -31.85 5.00
N ALA A 111 -2.72 -31.18 4.63
CA ALA A 111 -1.34 -31.64 4.75
C ALA A 111 -0.43 -30.40 4.68
N PRO A 112 0.66 -30.33 5.48
CA PRO A 112 1.63 -29.26 5.31
C PRO A 112 2.27 -29.38 3.92
N PRO A 113 2.42 -28.29 3.15
CA PRO A 113 3.11 -28.34 1.86
C PRO A 113 4.59 -28.62 2.11
N GLY A 114 5.10 -29.71 1.52
CA GLY A 114 6.54 -29.91 1.37
C GLY A 114 7.13 -28.85 0.45
N GLU A 115 8.30 -28.33 0.81
CA GLU A 115 9.13 -27.45 -0.02
C GLU A 115 9.39 -28.14 -1.36
N GLY A 116 8.76 -27.65 -2.44
CA GLY A 116 8.95 -28.18 -3.80
C GLY A 116 7.69 -28.30 -4.67
N SER A 117 6.49 -27.96 -4.16
CA SER A 117 5.23 -28.12 -4.91
C SER A 117 4.60 -26.83 -5.48
N ALA A 118 5.16 -25.66 -5.19
CA ALA A 118 4.55 -24.35 -5.49
C ALA A 118 4.52 -23.93 -6.97
N GLN A 119 4.91 -24.81 -7.90
CA GLN A 119 5.07 -24.48 -9.32
C GLN A 119 4.52 -25.56 -10.27
N ARG A 120 3.48 -26.30 -9.84
CA ARG A 120 2.62 -26.98 -10.82
C ARG A 120 1.65 -25.94 -11.36
N GLY A 121 1.67 -25.77 -12.68
CA GLY A 121 0.89 -24.76 -13.38
C GLY A 121 -0.56 -24.72 -12.88
N LEU A 122 -0.99 -23.52 -12.47
CA LEU A 122 -2.40 -23.24 -12.21
C LEU A 122 -3.17 -23.60 -13.48
N ALA A 123 -4.04 -24.60 -13.39
CA ALA A 123 -4.90 -24.95 -14.51
C ALA A 123 -5.73 -23.72 -14.89
N ALA A 124 -5.88 -23.44 -16.18
CA ALA A 124 -6.69 -22.31 -16.68
C ALA A 124 -8.09 -22.24 -16.04
N SER A 125 -8.65 -23.40 -15.67
CA SER A 125 -9.93 -23.53 -14.94
C SER A 125 -9.98 -22.84 -13.57
N SER A 126 -8.84 -22.69 -12.88
CA SER A 126 -8.73 -21.96 -11.60
C SER A 126 -8.67 -20.43 -11.76
N LEU A 127 -8.51 -19.96 -13.01
CA LEU A 127 -8.44 -18.55 -13.40
C LEU A 127 -9.74 -18.07 -14.06
N GLU A 128 -10.71 -18.96 -14.24
CA GLU A 128 -12.04 -18.64 -14.74
C GLU A 128 -12.76 -17.71 -13.74
N PRO A 129 -13.58 -16.75 -14.22
CA PRO A 129 -14.22 -15.71 -13.41
C PRO A 129 -15.40 -16.23 -12.56
N CYS A 130 -15.27 -17.39 -11.92
CA CYS A 130 -16.30 -17.92 -11.04
C CYS A 130 -16.05 -17.45 -9.60
N GLY A 131 -16.68 -16.34 -9.21
CA GLY A 131 -16.72 -15.84 -7.82
C GLY A 131 -16.30 -14.37 -7.65
N ALA A 132 -16.72 -13.78 -6.53
CA ALA A 132 -16.35 -12.41 -6.16
C ALA A 132 -14.83 -12.28 -5.93
N PRO A 133 -14.19 -11.16 -6.29
CA PRO A 133 -12.79 -10.91 -5.97
C PRO A 133 -12.59 -10.64 -4.47
N ASP A 134 -11.40 -10.92 -3.95
CA ASP A 134 -11.03 -10.51 -2.59
C ASP A 134 -10.72 -9.01 -2.54
N PHE A 135 -10.18 -8.46 -3.63
CA PHE A 135 -10.12 -7.03 -3.87
C PHE A 135 -10.11 -6.71 -5.37
N GLU A 136 -10.55 -5.50 -5.72
CA GLU A 136 -10.60 -5.01 -7.09
C GLU A 136 -9.91 -3.65 -7.18
N VAL A 137 -9.07 -3.45 -8.19
CA VAL A 137 -8.43 -2.16 -8.51
C VAL A 137 -9.00 -1.65 -9.82
N SER A 138 -9.57 -0.45 -9.84
CA SER A 138 -9.91 0.28 -11.05
C SER A 138 -8.93 1.43 -11.24
N ALA A 139 -8.28 1.51 -12.39
CA ALA A 139 -7.22 2.48 -12.64
C ALA A 139 -7.34 3.16 -13.99
N THR A 140 -6.85 4.40 -14.06
CA THR A 140 -6.63 5.13 -15.30
C THR A 140 -5.14 5.38 -15.46
N PHE A 141 -4.64 5.05 -16.64
CA PHE A 141 -3.28 5.36 -17.10
C PHE A 141 -3.38 6.36 -18.24
N ALA A 142 -2.48 7.34 -18.30
CA ALA A 142 -2.48 8.38 -19.31
C ALA A 142 -1.07 8.75 -19.77
N ARG A 143 -0.98 9.24 -21.01
CA ARG A 143 0.24 9.85 -21.54
C ARG A 143 0.34 11.28 -21.04
N ALA A 144 1.56 11.73 -20.74
CA ALA A 144 1.81 13.15 -20.54
C ALA A 144 1.42 13.97 -21.78
N ARG A 145 0.87 15.16 -21.56
CA ARG A 145 0.38 16.06 -22.61
C ARG A 145 1.00 17.45 -22.45
N GLU A 146 2.32 17.51 -22.48
CA GLU A 146 3.12 18.71 -22.21
C GLU A 146 2.72 19.92 -23.08
N ALA A 147 2.34 19.68 -24.33
CA ALA A 147 1.91 20.72 -25.25
C ALA A 147 0.60 21.45 -24.84
N PHE A 148 -0.14 20.97 -23.83
CA PHE A 148 -1.34 21.66 -23.35
C PHE A 148 -1.03 22.91 -22.52
N GLY A 149 0.13 22.98 -21.87
CA GLY A 149 0.67 24.21 -21.28
C GLY A 149 -0.03 24.74 -20.01
N ILE A 150 -0.89 23.95 -19.36
CA ILE A 150 -1.41 24.28 -18.02
C ILE A 150 -0.68 23.43 -16.99
N ASP A 151 0.06 24.10 -16.12
CA ASP A 151 0.82 23.51 -15.02
C ASP A 151 0.65 24.40 -13.77
N VAL A 152 -0.14 23.91 -12.81
CA VAL A 152 -0.50 24.64 -11.58
C VAL A 152 -0.52 23.66 -10.42
N LEU A 153 0.26 23.95 -9.39
CA LEU A 153 0.20 23.31 -8.09
C LEU A 153 -0.29 24.33 -7.06
N ASP A 154 -1.55 24.22 -6.65
CA ASP A 154 -2.15 25.05 -5.57
C ASP A 154 -2.19 24.25 -4.26
N ALA A 155 -1.05 23.71 -3.87
CA ALA A 155 -0.85 22.98 -2.64
C ALA A 155 0.54 23.27 -2.08
N ALA A 156 0.68 23.20 -0.76
CA ALA A 156 1.97 23.37 -0.08
C ALA A 156 2.14 22.27 0.97
N PRO A 157 3.37 21.72 1.14
CA PRO A 157 3.63 20.75 2.19
C PRO A 157 3.39 21.39 3.57
N PRO A 158 3.03 20.61 4.59
CA PRO A 158 2.93 21.14 5.95
C PRO A 158 4.29 21.63 6.45
N VAL A 159 4.30 22.67 7.29
CA VAL A 159 5.53 23.17 7.92
C VAL A 159 6.00 22.16 8.97
N VAL A 160 7.07 21.42 8.66
CA VAL A 160 7.67 20.38 9.50
C VAL A 160 9.20 20.42 9.40
N PRO A 161 9.96 19.86 10.36
CA PRO A 161 11.41 19.74 10.25
C PRO A 161 11.81 18.95 9.00
N SER A 162 12.95 19.31 8.41
CA SER A 162 13.53 18.56 7.30
C SER A 162 13.92 17.14 7.73
N PRO A 163 14.13 16.19 6.80
CA PRO A 163 14.63 14.86 7.15
C PRO A 163 15.95 14.89 7.94
N ALA A 164 16.81 15.89 7.75
CA ALA A 164 18.07 16.01 8.49
C ALA A 164 17.87 16.38 9.96
N GLU A 165 16.82 17.15 10.27
CA GLU A 165 16.52 17.67 11.60
C GLU A 165 15.48 16.83 12.36
N ALA A 166 14.63 16.12 11.63
CA ALA A 166 13.57 15.30 12.18
C ALA A 166 14.14 14.14 13.02
N PRO A 167 13.64 13.90 14.25
CA PRO A 167 14.13 12.82 15.08
C PRO A 167 13.73 11.45 14.52
N PRO A 168 14.52 10.39 14.75
CA PRO A 168 14.15 9.02 14.37
C PRO A 168 12.80 8.60 14.93
N TYR A 169 11.99 7.91 14.12
CA TYR A 169 10.68 7.39 14.50
C TYR A 169 10.69 5.86 14.49
N LEU A 170 11.20 5.30 15.58
CA LEU A 170 11.35 3.85 15.75
C LEU A 170 10.21 3.31 16.61
N GLU A 171 9.21 2.70 15.95
CA GLU A 171 8.10 2.07 16.65
C GLU A 171 8.61 0.82 17.42
N PRO A 172 8.33 0.70 18.74
CA PRO A 172 8.77 -0.46 19.50
C PRO A 172 8.12 -1.73 18.97
N ARG A 173 8.90 -2.82 18.94
CA ARG A 173 8.39 -4.17 18.67
C ARG A 173 7.39 -4.56 19.77
N ARG A 174 6.08 -4.52 19.48
CA ARG A 174 5.06 -4.98 20.45
C ARG A 174 5.18 -6.50 20.60
N GLY A 175 5.53 -6.98 21.80
CA GLY A 175 5.61 -8.41 22.08
C GLY A 175 6.77 -9.15 21.38
N GLY A 176 7.81 -8.44 20.92
CA GLY A 176 9.03 -9.03 20.38
C GLY A 176 9.25 -8.86 18.87
N ALA A 177 8.20 -8.62 18.07
CA ALA A 177 8.31 -8.31 16.64
C ALA A 177 7.62 -6.98 16.28
N GLY A 178 8.24 -6.16 15.42
CA GLY A 178 7.58 -5.01 14.79
C GLY A 178 6.72 -5.48 13.62
N PHE A 179 5.90 -4.60 13.05
CA PHE A 179 5.21 -4.92 11.79
C PHE A 179 6.24 -5.08 10.66
N PRO A 180 6.27 -6.22 9.94
CA PRO A 180 7.20 -6.44 8.82
C PRO A 180 7.20 -5.28 7.83
N PHE A 181 6.02 -4.72 7.53
CA PHE A 181 5.88 -3.56 6.66
C PHE A 181 6.83 -2.40 7.02
N LEU A 182 6.89 -2.02 8.30
CA LEU A 182 7.71 -0.88 8.75
C LEU A 182 9.21 -1.18 8.72
N ALA A 183 9.61 -2.46 8.70
CA ALA A 183 11.01 -2.85 8.65
C ALA A 183 11.69 -2.54 7.31
N ASN A 184 10.92 -2.26 6.25
CA ASN A 184 11.44 -1.92 4.92
C ASN A 184 11.74 -0.42 4.75
N PHE A 185 11.60 0.37 5.82
CA PHE A 185 11.72 1.83 5.77
C PHE A 185 12.62 2.37 6.86
N GLU A 186 13.42 3.39 6.52
CA GLU A 186 13.85 4.36 7.53
C GLU A 186 12.70 5.34 7.77
N SER A 187 12.46 5.71 9.04
CA SER A 187 11.36 6.63 9.41
C SER A 187 11.83 7.72 10.37
N LYS A 188 11.38 8.95 10.15
CA LYS A 188 11.62 10.11 11.02
C LYS A 188 10.32 10.86 11.29
N LEU A 189 10.15 11.35 12.51
CA LEU A 189 8.91 12.02 12.94
C LEU A 189 8.90 13.46 12.43
N ALA A 190 7.90 13.81 11.63
CA ALA A 190 7.73 15.16 11.10
C ALA A 190 6.66 15.96 11.87
N LEU A 191 5.52 15.33 12.18
CA LEU A 191 4.41 15.92 12.90
C LEU A 191 3.68 14.87 13.76
N GLY A 192 3.29 15.28 14.97
CA GLY A 192 2.54 14.45 15.91
C GLY A 192 3.40 13.93 17.05
N LYS A 193 2.89 12.94 17.78
CA LYS A 193 3.54 12.34 18.95
C LYS A 193 3.87 10.86 18.70
N PRO A 194 4.98 10.33 19.24
CA PRO A 194 5.24 8.90 19.28
C PRO A 194 4.23 8.21 20.20
N PHE A 195 3.14 7.70 19.63
CA PHE A 195 1.93 7.27 20.36
C PHE A 195 2.14 6.03 21.26
N TRP A 196 3.29 5.35 21.16
CA TRP A 196 3.69 4.27 22.05
C TRP A 196 4.34 4.76 23.35
N ARG A 197 4.76 6.03 23.42
CA ARG A 197 5.31 6.61 24.66
C ARG A 197 4.15 6.95 25.59
N LEU A 198 4.43 6.95 26.89
CA LEU A 198 3.48 7.39 27.90
C LEU A 198 3.51 8.92 28.02
N GLY A 199 2.41 9.50 28.53
CA GLY A 199 2.35 10.90 28.93
C GLY A 199 2.31 11.93 27.79
N TRP A 200 1.76 11.56 26.63
CA TRP A 200 1.50 12.52 25.55
C TRP A 200 0.02 12.91 25.51
N GLU A 201 -0.24 14.18 25.21
CA GLU A 201 -1.60 14.71 25.12
C GLU A 201 -2.18 14.56 23.70
N PRO A 202 -3.44 14.12 23.55
CA PRO A 202 -4.11 14.07 22.26
C PRO A 202 -4.19 15.43 21.57
N GLY A 203 -4.18 15.40 20.23
CA GLY A 203 -4.17 16.60 19.39
C GLY A 203 -5.17 16.54 18.23
N PRO A 204 -4.95 17.35 17.17
CA PRO A 204 -5.63 17.16 15.90
C PRO A 204 -5.44 15.74 15.36
N ALA A 205 -6.37 15.26 14.54
CA ALA A 205 -6.27 13.95 13.88
C ALA A 205 -5.27 13.95 12.72
N ARG A 206 -4.10 14.54 12.92
CA ARG A 206 -3.03 14.74 11.93
C ARG A 206 -1.76 14.07 12.39
N PHE A 207 -1.06 13.43 11.46
CA PHE A 207 0.22 12.82 11.70
C PHE A 207 1.07 12.91 10.43
N ALA A 208 2.36 13.21 10.57
CA ALA A 208 3.27 13.14 9.44
C ALA A 208 4.61 12.51 9.81
N ARG A 209 5.14 11.72 8.89
CA ARG A 209 6.48 11.14 9.02
C ARG A 209 7.20 11.16 7.69
N TRP A 210 8.50 11.38 7.75
CA TRP A 210 9.40 11.09 6.64
C TRP A 210 9.64 9.60 6.58
N MET A 211 9.53 9.00 5.39
CA MET A 211 9.90 7.63 5.14
C MET A 211 10.84 7.55 3.93
N ARG A 212 11.82 6.66 4.00
CA ARG A 212 12.68 6.29 2.88
C ARG A 212 12.71 4.77 2.79
N TYR A 213 12.45 4.24 1.59
CA TYR A 213 12.61 2.81 1.33
C TYR A 213 14.08 2.41 1.53
N LEU A 214 14.32 1.32 2.26
CA LEU A 214 15.68 0.80 2.45
C LEU A 214 16.24 0.17 1.17
N VAL A 215 15.37 -0.44 0.35
CA VAL A 215 15.67 -0.80 -1.05
C VAL A 215 15.02 0.24 -1.95
N PRO A 216 15.79 1.14 -2.60
CA PRO A 216 15.23 2.23 -3.41
C PRO A 216 14.29 1.73 -4.50
N GLN A 217 13.10 2.34 -4.58
CA GLN A 217 12.08 2.01 -5.58
C GLN A 217 12.12 3.05 -6.70
N ARG A 218 12.91 2.75 -7.74
CA ARG A 218 13.29 3.71 -8.77
C ARG A 218 12.94 3.21 -10.17
N ARG A 219 12.62 4.16 -11.04
CA ARG A 219 12.55 3.97 -12.49
C ARG A 219 13.93 4.10 -13.13
N PRO A 220 14.09 3.66 -14.39
CA PRO A 220 15.34 3.83 -15.13
C PRO A 220 15.80 5.30 -15.25
N ASP A 221 14.88 6.26 -15.21
CA ASP A 221 15.17 7.70 -15.24
C ASP A 221 15.54 8.29 -13.87
N GLY A 222 15.63 7.47 -12.82
CA GLY A 222 15.97 7.87 -11.46
C GLY A 222 14.80 8.43 -10.64
N THR A 223 13.61 8.59 -11.22
CA THR A 223 12.42 9.02 -10.48
C THR A 223 11.90 7.90 -9.57
N VAL A 224 11.16 8.26 -8.52
CA VAL A 224 10.42 7.31 -7.69
C VAL A 224 9.45 6.51 -8.58
N ASP A 225 9.42 5.18 -8.41
CA ASP A 225 8.37 4.36 -9.01
C ASP A 225 7.01 4.75 -8.38
N PRO A 226 6.04 5.32 -9.13
CA PRO A 226 4.74 5.69 -8.60
C PRO A 226 4.01 4.47 -8.06
N LEU A 227 4.28 3.24 -8.55
CA LEU A 227 3.68 2.03 -7.99
C LEU A 227 4.25 1.67 -6.60
N ALA A 228 5.26 2.39 -6.10
CA ALA A 228 5.72 2.35 -4.72
C ALA A 228 5.03 3.40 -3.81
N LEU A 229 4.17 4.28 -4.34
CA LEU A 229 3.43 5.24 -3.52
C LEU A 229 2.22 4.64 -2.78
N PRO A 230 1.42 3.70 -3.35
CA PRO A 230 0.26 3.13 -2.67
C PRO A 230 0.55 2.50 -1.29
N PRO A 231 1.65 1.73 -1.07
CA PRO A 231 1.99 1.17 0.24
C PRO A 231 2.09 2.24 1.35
N ILE A 232 2.76 3.36 1.07
CA ILE A 232 2.94 4.45 2.04
C ILE A 232 1.78 5.44 2.05
N ALA A 233 0.85 5.36 1.10
CA ALA A 233 -0.42 6.06 1.16
C ALA A 233 -1.37 5.45 2.22
N ASP A 234 -1.22 4.16 2.56
CA ASP A 234 -2.12 3.38 3.42
C ASP A 234 -1.78 3.48 4.92
N LEU A 235 -1.60 4.71 5.43
CA LEU A 235 -1.07 4.99 6.78
C LEU A 235 -1.97 5.87 7.68
N MET A 236 -3.19 6.18 7.23
CA MET A 236 -4.14 7.07 7.93
C MET A 236 -4.54 6.66 9.37
N PRO A 237 -4.54 5.38 9.81
CA PRO A 237 -4.85 5.02 11.20
C PRO A 237 -4.00 5.74 12.25
N THR A 238 -2.76 6.09 11.91
CA THR A 238 -1.84 6.81 12.80
C THR A 238 -2.38 8.19 13.17
N ALA A 239 -3.02 8.90 12.24
CA ALA A 239 -3.61 10.21 12.46
C ALA A 239 -4.83 10.15 13.39
N LEU A 240 -5.67 9.10 13.28
CA LEU A 240 -6.78 8.89 14.22
C LEU A 240 -6.27 8.61 15.64
N THR A 241 -5.18 7.83 15.76
CA THR A 241 -4.53 7.57 17.05
C THR A 241 -4.15 8.89 17.75
N GLN A 242 -3.57 9.86 17.02
CA GLN A 242 -3.22 11.18 17.57
C GLN A 242 -4.42 11.93 18.18
N LYS A 243 -5.62 11.76 17.60
CA LYS A 243 -6.84 12.41 18.10
C LYS A 243 -7.45 11.72 19.31
N LEU A 244 -7.41 10.39 19.33
CA LEU A 244 -8.00 9.59 20.40
C LEU A 244 -7.15 9.62 21.68
N GLY A 245 -5.84 9.80 21.54
CA GLY A 245 -4.95 9.87 22.70
C GLY A 245 -4.60 8.51 23.29
N PRO A 246 -3.71 8.48 24.30
CA PRO A 246 -3.27 7.25 24.95
C PRO A 246 -4.40 6.52 25.68
N GLU A 247 -5.35 7.27 26.25
CA GLU A 247 -6.52 6.75 26.98
C GLU A 247 -7.72 6.48 26.06
N GLY A 248 -7.57 6.74 24.76
CA GLY A 248 -8.60 6.50 23.76
C GLY A 248 -8.87 5.02 23.51
N PRO A 249 -10.01 4.69 22.87
CA PRO A 249 -10.31 3.31 22.52
C PRO A 249 -9.26 2.76 21.54
N ARG A 250 -8.79 1.54 21.81
CA ARG A 250 -7.98 0.79 20.85
C ARG A 250 -8.84 0.30 19.70
N PHE A 251 -8.27 0.30 18.50
CA PHE A 251 -8.96 -0.13 17.29
C PHE A 251 -8.02 -0.83 16.31
N MET A 252 -8.61 -1.68 15.47
CA MET A 252 -8.08 -2.08 14.17
C MET A 252 -8.87 -1.33 13.11
N ALA A 253 -8.20 -1.00 12.00
CA ALA A 253 -8.76 -0.21 10.93
C ALA A 253 -8.61 -0.90 9.56
N PRO A 254 -9.23 -2.08 9.32
CA PRO A 254 -9.23 -2.66 7.99
C PRO A 254 -9.91 -1.70 7.00
N SER A 255 -9.24 -1.49 5.87
CA SER A 255 -9.67 -0.63 4.79
C SER A 255 -10.87 -1.21 4.05
N LEU A 256 -11.78 -0.35 3.62
CA LEU A 256 -12.86 -0.69 2.68
C LEU A 256 -12.49 -0.28 1.26
N ASP A 257 -11.80 0.85 1.13
CA ASP A 257 -11.29 1.35 -0.13
C ASP A 257 -9.88 1.95 0.03
N LEU A 258 -9.22 2.31 -1.07
CA LEU A 258 -8.07 3.20 -1.10
C LEU A 258 -8.02 3.84 -2.48
N THR A 259 -8.11 5.16 -2.55
CA THR A 259 -7.93 5.92 -3.79
C THR A 259 -6.63 6.70 -3.75
N VAL A 260 -5.83 6.59 -4.81
CA VAL A 260 -4.57 7.32 -4.99
C VAL A 260 -4.59 8.03 -6.34
N HIS A 261 -4.29 9.32 -6.32
CA HIS A 261 -3.97 10.13 -7.48
C HIS A 261 -2.47 10.32 -7.54
N PHE A 262 -1.89 10.14 -8.72
CA PHE A 262 -0.46 10.27 -8.98
C PHE A 262 -0.23 11.59 -9.71
N LEU A 263 0.64 12.44 -9.17
CA LEU A 263 0.81 13.83 -9.62
C LEU A 263 2.20 14.03 -10.21
N ASP A 264 3.19 14.43 -9.40
CA ASP A 264 4.51 14.81 -9.88
C ASP A 264 5.54 13.67 -9.76
N PRO A 265 6.45 13.53 -10.74
CA PRO A 265 7.65 12.73 -10.55
C PRO A 265 8.65 13.47 -9.66
N SER A 266 9.43 12.71 -8.90
CA SER A 266 10.51 13.25 -8.07
C SER A 266 11.67 12.25 -7.97
N THR A 267 12.88 12.76 -7.76
CA THR A 267 14.07 11.96 -7.45
C THR A 267 14.36 11.89 -5.94
N SER A 268 13.51 12.50 -5.10
CA SER A 268 13.63 12.48 -3.64
C SER A 268 13.77 11.07 -3.09
N ASP A 269 14.69 10.88 -2.16
CA ASP A 269 14.81 9.64 -1.36
C ASP A 269 13.84 9.66 -0.18
N TRP A 270 13.69 10.83 0.45
CA TRP A 270 12.79 11.02 1.57
C TRP A 270 11.43 11.50 1.09
N LEU A 271 10.40 10.77 1.50
CA LEU A 271 9.01 11.09 1.23
C LEU A 271 8.31 11.46 2.52
N LEU A 272 7.66 12.61 2.57
CA LEU A 272 6.82 13.03 3.69
C LEU A 272 5.42 12.50 3.48
N ILE A 273 5.00 11.59 4.35
CA ILE A 273 3.65 11.05 4.38
C ILE A 273 2.88 11.91 5.39
N SER A 274 2.00 12.78 4.90
CA SER A 274 1.15 13.67 5.71
C SER A 274 -0.28 13.14 5.71
N THR A 275 -0.76 12.68 6.87
CA THR A 275 -2.09 12.07 7.01
C THR A 275 -3.02 12.91 7.86
N TRP A 276 -4.31 12.91 7.50
CA TRP A 276 -5.37 13.56 8.26
C TRP A 276 -6.64 12.72 8.25
N VAL A 277 -7.20 12.42 9.43
CA VAL A 277 -8.52 11.81 9.55
C VAL A 277 -9.58 12.90 9.73
N ARG A 278 -10.47 13.04 8.75
CA ARG A 278 -11.51 14.07 8.73
C ARG A 278 -12.69 13.73 9.64
N ARG A 279 -13.08 12.45 9.68
CA ARG A 279 -14.22 12.00 10.47
C ARG A 279 -14.05 10.56 10.91
N ALA A 280 -14.37 10.29 12.17
CA ALA A 280 -14.60 8.94 12.69
C ALA A 280 -15.97 8.90 13.39
N ARG A 281 -16.89 8.07 12.91
CA ARG A 281 -18.24 7.86 13.48
C ARG A 281 -18.85 6.57 12.98
N ALA A 282 -19.87 6.09 13.69
CA ALA A 282 -20.70 4.96 13.25
C ALA A 282 -19.90 3.69 12.89
N GLY A 283 -18.74 3.48 13.54
CA GLY A 283 -17.87 2.33 13.24
C GLY A 283 -16.99 2.50 12.00
N TYR A 284 -16.84 3.71 11.47
CA TYR A 284 -15.99 4.01 10.31
C TYR A 284 -15.12 5.23 10.54
N ALA A 285 -14.00 5.32 9.81
CA ALA A 285 -13.17 6.51 9.72
C ALA A 285 -12.81 6.81 8.26
N THR A 286 -12.85 8.09 7.89
CA THR A 286 -12.42 8.58 6.58
C THR A 286 -11.20 9.46 6.77
N GLY A 287 -10.11 9.11 6.09
CA GLY A 287 -8.85 9.83 6.14
C GLY A 287 -8.28 10.08 4.76
N GLU A 288 -7.31 10.97 4.72
CA GLU A 288 -6.55 11.35 3.53
C GLU A 288 -5.06 11.38 3.82
N VAL A 289 -4.29 11.35 2.74
CA VAL A 289 -2.83 11.39 2.73
C VAL A 289 -2.34 12.25 1.58
N GLU A 290 -1.29 13.02 1.84
CA GLU A 290 -0.45 13.61 0.81
C GLU A 290 0.96 13.04 0.96
N ILE A 291 1.61 12.76 -0.17
CA ILE A 291 2.99 12.28 -0.21
C ILE A 291 3.82 13.31 -0.94
N TRP A 292 4.72 13.95 -0.20
CA TRP A 292 5.60 15.00 -0.71
C TRP A 292 7.04 14.50 -0.80
N GLY A 293 7.80 14.95 -1.79
CA GLY A 293 9.26 14.80 -1.80
C GLY A 293 9.91 15.80 -0.85
N ASP A 294 11.13 15.51 -0.40
CA ASP A 294 11.97 16.51 0.29
C ASP A 294 12.42 17.67 -0.62
N ASP A 295 12.16 17.56 -1.93
CA ASP A 295 12.23 18.62 -2.93
C ASP A 295 10.99 19.54 -2.97
N GLY A 296 9.96 19.24 -2.17
CA GLY A 296 8.72 20.01 -2.10
C GLY A 296 7.68 19.68 -3.17
N ARG A 297 7.91 18.66 -4.02
CA ARG A 297 6.93 18.21 -5.02
C ARG A 297 5.84 17.34 -4.37
N LEU A 298 4.60 17.44 -4.86
CA LEU A 298 3.50 16.58 -4.43
C LEU A 298 3.44 15.35 -5.36
N LEU A 299 3.91 14.20 -4.89
CA LEU A 299 3.94 12.98 -5.72
C LEU A 299 2.58 12.30 -5.79
N ALA A 300 1.83 12.30 -4.68
CA ALA A 300 0.53 11.66 -4.61
C ALA A 300 -0.41 12.29 -3.57
N TYR A 301 -1.70 12.24 -3.88
CA TYR A 301 -2.79 12.47 -2.94
C TYR A 301 -3.66 11.21 -2.86
N GLY A 302 -4.07 10.82 -1.67
CA GLY A 302 -4.95 9.68 -1.49
C GLY A 302 -5.97 9.85 -0.39
N ASN A 303 -7.01 9.03 -0.43
CA ASN A 303 -8.03 8.96 0.60
C ASN A 303 -8.56 7.53 0.76
N GLN A 304 -9.10 7.26 1.94
CA GLN A 304 -9.60 5.96 2.30
C GLN A 304 -10.69 6.04 3.37
N THR A 305 -11.64 5.11 3.27
CA THR A 305 -12.58 4.73 4.33
C THR A 305 -12.15 3.41 4.97
N MET A 306 -12.11 3.39 6.30
CA MET A 306 -11.76 2.22 7.12
C MET A 306 -12.93 1.85 8.03
N MET A 307 -13.10 0.55 8.29
CA MET A 307 -13.94 0.10 9.40
C MET A 307 -13.16 0.20 10.72
N LEU A 308 -13.80 0.65 11.79
CA LEU A 308 -13.23 0.64 13.14
C LEU A 308 -13.71 -0.59 13.90
N ARG A 309 -12.80 -1.52 14.19
CA ARG A 309 -13.09 -2.74 14.95
C ARG A 309 -12.32 -2.74 16.26
N LYS A 310 -12.92 -3.25 17.33
CA LYS A 310 -12.15 -3.53 18.56
C LYS A 310 -11.14 -4.65 18.27
N PRO A 311 -9.89 -4.57 18.75
CA PRO A 311 -8.97 -5.69 18.65
C PRO A 311 -9.56 -6.90 19.38
N THR A 312 -9.60 -8.07 18.74
CA THR A 312 -9.95 -9.32 19.42
C THR A 312 -8.83 -9.66 20.41
N PRO A 313 -9.12 -9.97 21.68
CA PRO A 313 -8.09 -10.47 22.58
C PRO A 313 -7.47 -11.76 22.01
N PRO A 314 -6.16 -12.00 22.20
CA PRO A 314 -5.57 -13.27 21.79
C PRO A 314 -6.33 -14.41 22.49
N THR A 315 -6.69 -15.44 21.73
CA THR A 315 -7.21 -16.69 22.29
C THR A 315 -6.15 -17.23 23.26
N PRO A 316 -6.49 -17.55 24.53
CA PRO A 316 -5.52 -18.18 25.42
C PRO A 316 -5.00 -19.47 24.76
N PRO A 317 -3.72 -19.82 24.95
CA PRO A 317 -3.21 -21.08 24.45
C PRO A 317 -4.09 -22.21 24.99
N THR A 318 -4.50 -23.13 24.13
CA THR A 318 -5.20 -24.35 24.53
C THR A 318 -4.32 -25.07 25.56
N PRO A 319 -4.89 -25.51 26.70
CA PRO A 319 -4.13 -26.15 27.78
C PRO A 319 -3.40 -27.43 27.33
#